data_AF-A0A1Q9N9A4-F1
#
_entry.id   AF-A0A1Q9N9A4-F1
#
_cell.length_a   1.000
_cell.length_b   1.000
_cell.length_c   1.000
_cell.angle_alpha   90.00
_cell.angle_beta   90.00
_cell.angle_gamma   90.00
#
_symmetry.space_group_name_H-M   'P 1'
#
loop_
_entity.id
_entity.type
_entity.pdbx_description
1 polymer ?
#
loop_
_entity_poly.entity_id
_entity_poly.type
_entity_poly.pdbx_seq_one_letter_code
_entity_poly.pdbx_strand_id
1 'polypeptide(L)'
;MKELIILDLFLSRVLRETGDIKESSTLSKLLVETAETLNDERLIIEAYLENAYCLWYAGDFDEGIQFCNHAQNIMSKSDGDYKKLYARSQIILGNLIGDQGDLDMALKYYTDALKSYRSINDKDGIAYSLNNLGT
;
A
#
# COMPACT_ATOMS: atom_id res chain seq x y z
N MET A 1 19.36 10.90 4.97
CA MET A 1 18.63 10.31 3.82
C MET A 1 17.46 9.44 4.26
N LYS A 2 17.65 8.41 5.11
CA LYS A 2 16.53 7.58 5.61
C LYS A 2 15.45 8.37 6.39
N GLU A 3 15.82 9.41 7.12
CA GLU A 3 14.86 10.27 7.82
C GLU A 3 14.03 11.14 6.86
N LEU A 4 14.63 11.54 5.73
CA LEU A 4 13.99 12.37 4.72
C LEU A 4 12.90 11.57 3.98
N ILE A 5 13.22 10.33 3.57
CA ILE A 5 12.25 9.46 2.88
C ILE A 5 11.04 9.09 3.77
N ILE A 6 11.23 8.97 5.10
CA ILE A 6 10.11 8.75 6.03
C ILE A 6 9.18 9.97 6.08
N LEU A 7 9.75 11.17 6.06
CA LEU A 7 8.96 12.41 5.99
C LEU A 7 8.22 12.52 4.65
N ASP A 8 8.88 12.17 3.54
CA ASP A 8 8.29 12.17 2.21
C ASP A 8 7.16 11.13 2.08
N LEU A 9 7.29 9.96 2.73
CA LEU A 9 6.20 8.97 2.85
C LEU A 9 5.00 9.55 3.58
N PHE A 10 5.22 10.27 4.67
CA PHE A 10 4.13 10.93 5.40
C PHE A 10 3.49 12.04 4.56
N LEU A 11 4.30 12.86 3.90
CA LEU A 11 3.82 13.94 3.04
C LEU A 11 2.99 13.40 1.86
N SER A 12 3.43 12.33 1.20
CA SER A 12 2.68 11.70 0.10
C SER A 12 1.28 11.26 0.53
N ARG A 13 1.15 10.69 1.74
CA ARG A 13 -0.16 10.29 2.30
C ARG A 13 -1.05 11.49 2.58
N VAL A 14 -0.50 12.56 3.15
CA VAL A 14 -1.24 13.79 3.42
C VAL A 14 -1.73 14.41 2.12
N LEU A 15 -0.86 14.58 1.12
CA LEU A 15 -1.23 15.14 -0.19
C LEU A 15 -2.34 14.35 -0.86
N ARG A 16 -2.31 13.02 -0.71
CA ARG A 16 -3.35 12.14 -1.24
C ARG A 16 -4.70 12.36 -0.54
N GLU A 17 -4.68 12.53 0.78
CA GLU A 17 -5.89 12.78 1.58
C GLU A 17 -6.46 14.20 1.38
N THR A 18 -5.61 15.19 1.07
CA THR A 18 -6.03 16.57 0.75
C THR A 18 -6.51 16.75 -0.69
N GLY A 19 -6.39 15.73 -1.53
CA GLY A 19 -6.85 15.74 -2.93
C GLY A 19 -5.81 16.22 -3.94
N ASP A 20 -4.56 16.46 -3.52
CA ASP A 20 -3.44 16.86 -4.37
C ASP A 20 -2.79 15.64 -5.05
N ILE A 21 -3.62 14.84 -5.75
CA ILE A 21 -3.25 13.53 -6.31
C ILE A 21 -2.05 13.62 -7.25
N LYS A 22 -1.91 14.72 -8.01
CA LYS A 22 -0.79 14.92 -8.93
C LYS A 22 0.55 15.05 -8.20
N GLU A 23 0.58 15.82 -7.11
CA GLU A 23 1.79 15.98 -6.31
C GLU A 23 2.11 14.69 -5.56
N SER A 24 1.10 14.03 -5.00
CA SER A 24 1.26 12.74 -4.34
C SER A 24 1.80 11.65 -5.29
N SER A 25 1.32 11.60 -6.54
CA SER A 25 1.81 10.68 -7.57
C SER A 25 3.25 10.97 -8.00
N THR A 26 3.64 12.25 -8.04
CA THR A 26 5.03 12.63 -8.37
C THR A 26 5.97 12.24 -7.23
N LEU A 27 5.55 12.50 -6.00
CA LEU A 27 6.33 12.18 -4.80
C LEU A 27 6.46 10.67 -4.59
N SER A 28 5.40 9.90 -4.80
CA SER A 28 5.45 8.44 -4.65
C SER A 28 6.37 7.75 -5.66
N LYS A 29 6.49 8.26 -6.89
CA LYS A 29 7.50 7.78 -7.85
C LYS A 29 8.93 8.07 -7.37
N LEU A 30 9.19 9.28 -6.86
CA LEU A 30 10.49 9.64 -6.28
C LEU A 30 10.84 8.79 -5.05
N LEU A 31 9.83 8.46 -4.22
CA LEU A 31 9.99 7.58 -3.06
C LEU A 31 10.47 6.19 -3.48
N VAL A 32 9.94 5.65 -4.58
CA VAL A 32 10.37 4.36 -5.13
C VAL A 32 11.85 4.40 -5.52
N GLU A 33 12.25 5.36 -6.36
CA GLU A 33 13.64 5.51 -6.81
C GLU A 33 14.60 5.68 -5.62
N THR A 34 14.21 6.51 -4.65
CA THR A 34 15.02 6.76 -3.46
C THR A 34 15.12 5.51 -2.59
N ALA A 35 14.04 4.77 -2.38
CA ALA A 35 14.06 3.56 -1.58
C ALA A 35 14.95 2.47 -2.19
N GLU A 36 14.90 2.31 -3.53
CA GLU A 36 15.73 1.35 -4.27
C GLU A 36 17.22 1.70 -4.16
N THR A 37 17.58 2.99 -4.29
CA THR A 37 18.99 3.42 -4.12
C THR A 37 19.53 3.20 -2.70
N LEU A 38 18.66 3.27 -1.68
CA LEU A 38 19.04 3.01 -0.29
C LEU A 38 19.16 1.52 0.03
N ASN A 39 18.68 0.63 -0.86
CA ASN A 39 18.72 -0.82 -0.74
C ASN A 39 18.20 -1.32 0.62
N ASP A 40 17.11 -0.70 1.10
CA ASP A 40 16.44 -1.04 2.36
C ASP A 40 15.09 -1.67 2.03
N GLU A 41 14.98 -2.99 2.24
CA GLU A 41 13.80 -3.77 1.84
C GLU A 41 12.50 -3.22 2.41
N ARG A 42 12.52 -2.76 3.67
CA ARG A 42 11.32 -2.22 4.30
C ARG A 42 10.90 -0.91 3.64
N LEU A 43 11.85 -0.01 3.37
CA LEU A 43 11.56 1.24 2.69
C LEU A 43 11.06 1.01 1.26
N ILE A 44 11.64 0.04 0.55
CA ILE A 44 11.20 -0.32 -0.81
C ILE A 44 9.75 -0.81 -0.78
N ILE A 45 9.43 -1.71 0.15
CA ILE A 45 8.06 -2.19 0.35
C ILE A 45 7.11 -1.01 0.65
N GLU A 46 7.47 -0.14 1.59
CA GLU A 46 6.62 0.99 1.96
C GLU A 46 6.39 1.97 0.80
N ALA A 47 7.42 2.23 0.00
CA ALA A 47 7.35 3.07 -1.19
C ALA A 47 6.51 2.44 -2.32
N TYR A 48 6.69 1.15 -2.59
CA TYR A 48 5.86 0.42 -3.57
C TYR A 48 4.37 0.46 -3.17
N LEU A 49 4.05 0.23 -1.90
CA LEU A 49 2.66 0.30 -1.42
C LEU A 49 2.10 1.74 -1.46
N GLU A 50 2.93 2.76 -1.21
CA GLU A 50 2.50 4.15 -1.35
C GLU A 50 2.20 4.50 -2.82
N ASN A 51 3.07 4.11 -3.74
CA ASN A 51 2.88 4.32 -5.17
C ASN A 51 1.67 3.56 -5.70
N ALA A 52 1.48 2.30 -5.32
CA ALA A 52 0.30 1.51 -5.68
C ALA A 52 -1.01 2.19 -5.25
N TYR A 53 -1.02 2.79 -4.05
CA TYR A 53 -2.17 3.54 -3.55
C TYR A 53 -2.39 4.82 -4.38
N CYS A 54 -1.33 5.54 -4.76
CA CYS A 54 -1.47 6.73 -5.61
C CYS A 54 -2.00 6.38 -7.01
N LEU A 55 -1.53 5.26 -7.57
CA LEU A 55 -1.99 4.73 -8.86
C LEU A 55 -3.47 4.34 -8.82
N TRP A 56 -3.98 3.83 -7.69
CA TRP A 56 -5.42 3.62 -7.49
C TRP A 56 -6.21 4.93 -7.69
N TYR A 57 -5.81 6.03 -7.06
CA TYR A 57 -6.49 7.32 -7.27
C TYR A 57 -6.32 7.89 -8.68
N ALA A 58 -5.22 7.56 -9.36
CA ALA A 58 -4.99 7.96 -10.75
C ALA A 58 -5.81 7.15 -11.76
N GLY A 59 -6.39 6.00 -11.35
CA GLY A 59 -7.09 5.07 -12.23
C GLY A 59 -6.16 4.07 -12.94
N ASP A 60 -4.87 4.08 -12.63
CA ASP A 60 -3.84 3.23 -13.24
C ASP A 60 -3.76 1.87 -12.52
N PHE A 61 -4.86 1.12 -12.55
CA PHE A 61 -5.07 -0.04 -11.67
C PHE A 61 -4.08 -1.18 -11.90
N ASP A 62 -3.78 -1.52 -13.16
CA ASP A 62 -2.87 -2.62 -13.50
C ASP A 62 -1.44 -2.34 -13.00
N GLU A 63 -0.98 -1.10 -13.10
CA GLU A 63 0.33 -0.69 -12.59
C GLU A 63 0.35 -0.74 -11.06
N GLY A 64 -0.73 -0.28 -10.40
CA GLY A 64 -0.88 -0.37 -8.95
C GLY A 64 -0.79 -1.82 -8.44
N ILE A 65 -1.44 -2.76 -9.14
CA ILE A 65 -1.39 -4.18 -8.83
C ILE A 65 0.04 -4.73 -8.96
N GLN A 66 0.78 -4.33 -10.00
CA GLN A 66 2.18 -4.74 -10.17
C GLN A 66 3.05 -4.30 -9.00
N PHE A 67 2.92 -3.06 -8.53
CA PHE A 67 3.66 -2.58 -7.36
C PHE A 67 3.31 -3.34 -6.08
N CYS A 68 2.04 -3.68 -5.85
CA CYS A 68 1.64 -4.55 -4.74
C CYS A 68 2.29 -5.94 -4.84
N ASN A 69 2.30 -6.54 -6.03
CA ASN A 69 2.92 -7.84 -6.26
C ASN A 69 4.44 -7.82 -6.05
N HIS A 70 5.11 -6.75 -6.49
CA HIS A 70 6.54 -6.56 -6.24
C HIS A 70 6.83 -6.45 -4.73
N ALA A 71 6.04 -5.68 -3.99
CA ALA A 71 6.18 -5.56 -2.54
C ALA A 71 6.00 -6.92 -1.84
N GLN A 72 4.98 -7.69 -2.21
CA GLN A 72 4.74 -9.02 -1.63
C GLN A 72 5.83 -10.04 -1.99
N ASN A 73 6.42 -9.96 -3.18
CA ASN A 73 7.55 -10.81 -3.58
C ASN A 73 8.83 -10.49 -2.78
N ILE A 74 9.03 -9.25 -2.33
CA ILE A 74 10.11 -8.92 -1.39
C ILE A 74 9.79 -9.50 -0.02
N MET A 75 8.57 -9.26 0.50
CA MET A 75 8.14 -9.79 1.80
C MET A 75 8.26 -11.31 1.89
N SER A 76 7.98 -12.05 0.81
CA SER A 76 8.01 -13.52 0.81
C SER A 76 9.42 -14.11 0.79
N LYS A 77 10.43 -13.33 0.41
CA LYS A 77 11.83 -13.74 0.33
C LYS A 77 12.67 -13.23 1.50
N SER A 78 12.12 -12.34 2.31
CA SER A 78 12.80 -11.70 3.43
C SER A 78 12.40 -12.35 4.75
N ASP A 79 13.32 -12.35 5.71
CA ASP A 79 13.09 -12.85 7.07
C ASP A 79 12.41 -11.79 7.98
N GLY A 80 12.08 -10.61 7.45
CA GLY A 80 11.47 -9.51 8.19
C GLY A 80 10.00 -9.72 8.58
N ASP A 81 9.56 -9.11 9.70
CA ASP A 81 8.14 -9.08 10.04
C ASP A 81 7.41 -7.96 9.28
N TYR A 82 6.72 -8.38 8.22
CA TYR A 82 5.94 -7.50 7.36
C TYR A 82 4.43 -7.69 7.49
N LYS A 83 3.91 -8.31 8.55
CA LYS A 83 2.46 -8.59 8.67
C LYS A 83 1.59 -7.35 8.48
N LYS A 84 2.02 -6.21 9.04
CA LYS A 84 1.33 -4.92 8.87
C LYS A 84 1.36 -4.41 7.42
N LEU A 85 2.50 -4.55 6.74
CA LEU A 85 2.65 -4.12 5.34
C LEU A 85 1.93 -5.07 4.38
N TYR A 86 1.96 -6.37 4.66
CA TYR A 86 1.17 -7.37 3.95
C TYR A 86 -0.32 -7.05 4.06
N ALA A 87 -0.84 -6.81 5.26
CA ALA A 87 -2.23 -6.41 5.47
C ALA A 87 -2.60 -5.13 4.68
N ARG A 88 -1.72 -4.12 4.70
CA ARG A 88 -1.88 -2.90 3.89
C ARG A 88 -1.92 -3.20 2.39
N SER A 89 -1.08 -4.11 1.90
CA SER A 89 -1.09 -4.50 0.49
C SER A 89 -2.40 -5.17 0.07
N GLN A 90 -3.02 -5.97 0.96
CA GLN A 90 -4.31 -6.60 0.69
C GLN A 90 -5.42 -5.56 0.58
N ILE A 91 -5.41 -4.54 1.43
CA ILE A 91 -6.33 -3.41 1.33
C ILE A 91 -6.20 -2.71 -0.03
N ILE A 92 -4.98 -2.41 -0.46
CA ILE A 92 -4.73 -1.71 -1.73
C ILE A 92 -5.19 -2.57 -2.91
N LEU A 93 -4.86 -3.86 -2.91
CA LEU A 93 -5.32 -4.80 -3.94
C LEU A 93 -6.85 -4.90 -3.97
N GLY A 94 -7.51 -4.91 -2.81
CA GLY A 94 -8.97 -4.90 -2.75
C GLY A 94 -9.57 -3.67 -3.42
N ASN A 95 -9.02 -2.48 -3.16
CA ASN A 95 -9.47 -1.24 -3.79
C ASN A 95 -9.26 -1.28 -5.32
N LEU A 96 -8.05 -1.63 -5.75
CA LEU A 96 -7.69 -1.70 -7.17
C LEU A 96 -8.58 -2.67 -7.95
N ILE A 97 -8.81 -3.86 -7.41
CA ILE A 97 -9.58 -4.93 -8.06
C ILE A 97 -11.08 -4.67 -7.98
N GLY A 98 -11.55 -4.07 -6.89
CA GLY A 98 -12.95 -3.66 -6.74
C GLY A 98 -13.35 -2.62 -7.78
N ASP A 99 -12.48 -1.63 -8.02
CA ASP A 99 -12.71 -0.60 -9.04
C ASP A 99 -12.58 -1.13 -10.48
N GLN A 100 -11.89 -2.25 -10.68
CA GLN A 100 -11.93 -3.03 -11.93
C GLN A 100 -13.20 -3.88 -12.08
N GLY A 101 -14.05 -3.95 -11.05
CA GLY A 101 -15.36 -4.60 -11.07
C GLY A 101 -15.43 -6.00 -10.46
N ASP A 102 -14.30 -6.58 -10.01
CA ASP A 102 -14.30 -7.89 -9.34
C ASP A 102 -14.45 -7.73 -7.83
N LEU A 103 -15.68 -7.44 -7.41
CA LEU A 103 -16.02 -7.23 -6.00
C LEU A 103 -15.82 -8.49 -5.14
N ASP A 104 -16.04 -9.68 -5.70
CA ASP A 104 -15.85 -10.93 -4.98
C ASP A 104 -14.38 -11.14 -4.60
N MET A 105 -13.46 -10.82 -5.52
CA MET A 105 -12.03 -10.86 -5.24
C MET A 105 -11.61 -9.73 -4.29
N ALA A 106 -12.16 -8.52 -4.43
CA ALA A 106 -11.90 -7.42 -3.51
C ALA A 106 -12.27 -7.77 -2.06
N LEU A 107 -13.43 -8.40 -1.84
CA LEU A 107 -13.88 -8.85 -0.52
C LEU A 107 -12.94 -9.89 0.10
N LYS A 108 -12.35 -10.79 -0.72
CA LYS A 108 -11.33 -11.73 -0.24
C LYS A 108 -10.09 -11.00 0.26
N TYR A 109 -9.61 -10.01 -0.49
CA TYR A 109 -8.46 -9.21 -0.09
C TYR A 109 -8.72 -8.43 1.20
N TYR A 110 -9.85 -7.75 1.34
CA TYR A 110 -10.20 -7.05 2.59
C TYR A 110 -10.33 -8.00 3.78
N THR A 111 -10.88 -9.21 3.55
CA THR A 111 -11.00 -10.24 4.57
C THR A 111 -9.62 -10.72 5.04
N ASP A 112 -8.67 -10.88 4.13
CA ASP A 112 -7.31 -11.30 4.46
C ASP A 112 -6.50 -10.18 5.14
N ALA A 113 -6.73 -8.92 4.78
CA ALA A 113 -6.24 -7.76 5.53
C ALA A 113 -6.71 -7.79 6.99
N LEU A 114 -8.03 -8.00 7.20
CA LEU A 114 -8.64 -8.04 8.52
C LEU A 114 -8.04 -9.14 9.40
N LYS A 115 -7.85 -10.36 8.85
CA LYS A 115 -7.18 -11.46 9.58
C LYS A 115 -5.77 -11.06 10.00
N SER A 116 -5.02 -10.44 9.10
CA SER A 116 -3.63 -10.04 9.35
C SER A 116 -3.56 -8.96 10.44
N TYR A 117 -4.37 -7.90 10.36
CA TYR A 117 -4.43 -6.86 11.38
C TYR A 117 -4.91 -7.37 12.74
N ARG A 118 -5.86 -8.31 12.77
CA ARG A 118 -6.26 -9.01 14.02
C ARG A 118 -5.09 -9.78 14.64
N SER A 119 -4.29 -10.49 13.84
CA SER A 119 -3.16 -11.27 14.35
C SER A 119 -2.08 -10.44 15.05
N ILE A 120 -1.97 -9.15 14.70
CA ILE A 120 -1.02 -8.21 15.30
C ILE A 120 -1.68 -7.18 16.22
N ASN A 121 -2.97 -7.34 16.53
CA ASN A 121 -3.75 -6.42 17.37
C ASN A 121 -3.75 -4.94 16.91
N ASP A 122 -3.66 -4.69 15.59
CA ASP A 122 -3.70 -3.34 15.02
C ASP A 122 -5.16 -2.87 14.88
N LYS A 123 -5.62 -2.09 15.85
CA LYS A 123 -7.02 -1.62 15.92
C LYS A 123 -7.41 -0.72 14.76
N ASP A 124 -6.49 0.11 14.29
CA ASP A 124 -6.76 1.04 13.19
C ASP A 124 -6.90 0.26 11.88
N GLY A 125 -5.98 -0.69 11.63
CA GLY A 125 -6.07 -1.58 10.47
C GLY A 125 -7.32 -2.47 10.47
N ILE A 126 -7.77 -2.93 11.66
CA ILE A 126 -9.03 -3.66 11.81
C ILE A 126 -10.21 -2.78 11.41
N ALA A 127 -10.31 -1.57 11.95
CA ALA A 127 -11.40 -0.65 11.65
C ALA A 127 -11.44 -0.31 10.16
N TYR A 128 -10.27 -0.03 9.58
CA TYR A 128 -10.14 0.28 8.16
C TYR A 128 -10.60 -0.89 7.26
N SER A 129 -10.19 -2.12 7.60
CA SER A 129 -10.61 -3.32 6.84
C SER A 129 -12.13 -3.55 6.92
N LEU A 130 -12.73 -3.31 8.09
CA LEU A 130 -14.17 -3.47 8.29
C LEU A 130 -14.98 -2.43 7.53
N ASN A 131 -14.47 -1.19 7.43
CA ASN A 131 -15.11 -0.14 6.63
C ASN A 131 -15.18 -0.56 5.15
N ASN A 132 -14.08 -1.07 4.59
CA ASN A 132 -14.04 -1.50 3.19
C ASN A 132 -14.89 -2.76 2.92
N LEU A 133 -15.04 -3.66 3.88
CA LEU A 133 -15.95 -4.81 3.77
C LEU A 133 -17.44 -4.41 3.81
N GLY A 134 -17.76 -3.24 4.33
CA GLY A 134 -19.13 -2.73 4.45
C GLY A 134 -19.57 -1.81 3.30
N THR A 135 -18.67 -1.51 2.35
CA THR A 135 -18.94 -0.67 1.17
C THR A 135 -19.26 -1.56 -0.02
#